data_AF-A0AA42AU25-F1
#
_entry.id   AF-A0AA42AU25-F1
#
_cell.length_a   1.000
_cell.length_b   1.000
_cell.length_c   1.000
_cell.angle_alpha   90.00
_cell.angle_beta   90.00
_cell.angle_gamma   90.00
#
_symmetry.space_group_name_H-M   'P 1'
#
loop_
_entity.id
_entity.type
_entity.pdbx_description
1 polymer ?
#
loop_
_entity_poly.entity_id
_entity_poly.type
_entity_poly.pdbx_seq_one_letter_code
_entity_poly.pdbx_strand_id
1 'polypeptide(L)'
;MSYCLLIIFVINYLVGIFAQPTFLREFCSGGNYTTNSTYQSNLNLLLSSALPVFKTEGGVSNEHRSANIGDEPDTVYGSYQCRSDLKSNECQDCFDSAAEDITKIIRCPNSKQGILWFEECILRYSNESLHPILQDKPVFYIINETTISSTNQDDFNKTLARLVNKLVTESTVAKNQFATGEETFAASRKVYGLVQCTLPDISSSDCNKCLSRVAGNLSVCCHGKIGARVLNPTCNFRYELYPFYESKAMTATPPQSSLPPTYETTRRSPAKIVTMVVVPLVVTILCIITIWFLRTRRATRKTKKIDKIYEIHGVESVQFNFNTIRAATNNFSNVNKLGEGGFGPVYKGILSDEQEIAVKRLSRYSDQGEEEFKNEVALLVKLQHRNLVRLLGFCLDGHERLLVYNFMPNSSLDKLIF
;
A
#
# COMPACT_ATOMS: atom_id res chain seq x y z
N MET A 1 -2.69 -10.71 31.59
CA MET A 1 -2.04 -11.54 30.54
C MET A 1 -2.57 -11.31 29.13
N SER A 2 -3.86 -10.99 28.92
CA SER A 2 -4.44 -10.86 27.57
C SER A 2 -3.93 -9.65 26.75
N TYR A 3 -3.65 -8.50 27.39
CA TYR A 3 -3.19 -7.29 26.70
C TYR A 3 -1.74 -7.35 26.19
N CYS A 4 -0.83 -8.05 26.88
CA CYS A 4 0.54 -8.25 26.38
C CYS A 4 0.56 -9.13 25.12
N LEU A 5 -0.27 -10.17 25.08
CA LEU A 5 -0.39 -11.04 23.89
C LEU A 5 -0.95 -10.27 22.69
N LEU A 6 -1.91 -9.38 22.92
CA LEU A 6 -2.51 -8.56 21.88
C LEU A 6 -1.54 -7.48 21.36
N ILE A 7 -0.73 -6.89 22.23
CA ILE A 7 0.34 -5.95 21.84
C ILE A 7 1.45 -6.69 21.08
N ILE A 8 1.87 -7.87 21.52
CA ILE A 8 2.85 -8.70 20.80
C ILE A 8 2.29 -9.10 19.43
N PHE A 9 1.00 -9.46 19.35
CA PHE A 9 0.35 -9.80 18.10
C PHE A 9 0.27 -8.61 17.15
N VAL A 10 -0.11 -7.42 17.64
CA VAL A 10 -0.16 -6.19 16.84
C VAL A 10 1.24 -5.74 16.41
N ILE A 11 2.25 -5.84 17.29
CA ILE A 11 3.64 -5.52 16.94
C ILE A 11 4.16 -6.51 15.89
N ASN A 12 3.95 -7.81 16.07
CA ASN A 12 4.35 -8.82 15.07
C ASN A 12 3.59 -8.66 13.75
N TYR A 13 2.31 -8.27 13.80
CA TYR A 13 1.50 -8.00 12.61
C TYR A 13 1.98 -6.74 11.87
N LEU A 14 2.30 -5.67 12.61
CA LEU A 14 2.86 -4.44 12.04
C LEU A 14 4.29 -4.65 11.51
N VAL A 15 5.14 -5.39 12.23
CA VAL A 15 6.48 -5.79 11.74
C VAL A 15 6.34 -6.66 10.49
N GLY A 16 5.34 -7.55 10.42
CA GLY A 16 5.03 -8.34 9.23
C GLY A 16 4.62 -7.50 8.01
N ILE A 17 3.93 -6.37 8.20
CA ILE A 17 3.57 -5.46 7.10
C ILE A 17 4.80 -4.68 6.58
N PHE A 18 5.76 -4.33 7.45
CA PHE A 18 6.98 -3.62 7.05
C PHE A 18 8.11 -4.54 6.57
N ALA A 19 7.95 -5.86 6.64
CA ALA A 19 8.93 -6.85 6.21
C ALA A 19 8.59 -7.53 4.88
N GLN A 20 7.51 -7.11 4.19
CA GLN A 20 7.17 -7.69 2.89
C GLN A 20 8.02 -7.08 1.76
N PRO A 21 8.51 -7.92 0.82
CA PRO A 21 9.20 -7.45 -0.38
C PRO A 21 8.36 -6.44 -1.17
N THR A 22 9.01 -5.42 -1.72
CA THR A 22 8.29 -4.33 -2.38
C THR A 22 8.08 -4.64 -3.86
N PHE A 23 6.84 -4.94 -4.25
CA PHE A 23 6.48 -5.11 -5.66
C PHE A 23 6.62 -3.81 -6.45
N LEU A 24 7.26 -3.86 -7.62
CA LEU A 24 7.44 -2.70 -8.50
C LEU A 24 6.57 -2.77 -9.75
N ARG A 25 6.69 -3.86 -10.52
CA ARG A 25 5.99 -4.02 -11.81
C ARG A 25 6.02 -5.46 -12.30
N GLU A 26 5.07 -5.80 -13.16
CA GLU A 26 5.01 -7.03 -13.93
C GLU A 26 5.02 -6.77 -15.44
N PHE A 27 5.45 -7.76 -16.21
CA PHE A 27 5.23 -7.84 -17.66
C PHE A 27 4.88 -9.27 -18.04
N CYS A 28 3.77 -9.43 -18.77
CA CYS A 28 3.19 -10.73 -19.09
C CYS A 28 3.03 -10.85 -20.60
N SER A 29 3.45 -11.99 -21.16
CA SER A 29 3.47 -12.25 -22.61
C SER A 29 3.35 -13.75 -22.92
N GLY A 30 3.65 -14.17 -24.16
CA GLY A 30 3.68 -15.59 -24.55
C GLY A 30 2.32 -16.24 -24.78
N GLY A 31 1.23 -15.46 -24.76
CA GLY A 31 -0.13 -15.98 -24.82
C GLY A 31 -0.55 -16.65 -23.51
N ASN A 32 -1.72 -17.29 -23.52
CA ASN A 32 -2.30 -17.86 -22.30
C ASN A 32 -2.23 -19.38 -22.29
N TYR A 33 -1.95 -19.97 -21.13
CA TYR A 33 -2.16 -21.38 -20.86
C TYR A 33 -3.56 -21.61 -20.27
N THR A 34 -4.10 -22.82 -20.44
CA THR A 34 -5.40 -23.20 -19.87
C THR A 34 -5.28 -23.55 -18.39
N THR A 35 -6.31 -23.24 -17.61
CA THR A 35 -6.35 -23.60 -16.18
C THR A 35 -6.34 -25.13 -16.03
N ASN A 36 -5.60 -25.63 -15.04
CA ASN A 36 -5.32 -27.05 -14.79
C ASN A 36 -4.59 -27.76 -15.95
N SER A 37 -3.83 -27.02 -16.76
CA SER A 37 -2.97 -27.61 -17.80
C SER A 37 -1.69 -28.25 -17.24
N THR A 38 -1.06 -29.07 -18.07
CA THR A 38 0.31 -29.57 -17.85
C THR A 38 1.27 -28.40 -17.67
N TYR A 39 1.21 -27.37 -18.53
CA TYR A 39 2.01 -26.15 -18.39
C TYR A 39 1.86 -25.50 -17.01
N GLN A 40 0.63 -25.30 -16.51
CA GLN A 40 0.40 -24.73 -15.18
C GLN A 40 1.01 -25.60 -14.07
N SER A 41 0.86 -26.93 -14.19
CA SER A 41 1.43 -27.87 -13.23
C SER A 41 2.96 -27.80 -13.22
N ASN A 42 3.59 -27.74 -14.40
CA ASN A 42 5.04 -27.58 -14.56
C ASN A 42 5.53 -26.24 -14.02
N LEU A 43 4.80 -25.14 -14.24
CA LEU A 43 5.12 -23.84 -13.68
C LEU A 43 5.07 -23.86 -12.14
N ASN A 44 4.05 -24.49 -11.56
CA ASN A 44 3.94 -24.64 -10.10
C ASN A 44 5.09 -25.49 -9.54
N LEU A 45 5.49 -26.57 -10.23
CA LEU A 45 6.62 -27.41 -9.82
C LEU A 45 7.96 -26.69 -9.94
N LEU A 46 8.14 -25.88 -10.99
CA LEU A 46 9.31 -25.04 -11.20
C LEU A 46 9.50 -24.07 -10.02
N LEU A 47 8.42 -23.37 -9.64
CA LEU A 47 8.42 -22.38 -8.56
C LEU A 47 8.55 -23.00 -7.16
N SER A 48 7.98 -24.19 -6.93
CA SER A 48 7.98 -24.82 -5.58
C SER A 48 9.17 -25.73 -5.29
N SER A 49 9.86 -26.25 -6.32
CA SER A 49 10.95 -27.22 -6.10
C SER A 49 12.23 -26.93 -6.89
N ALA A 50 12.11 -26.47 -8.13
CA ALA A 50 13.25 -26.34 -9.02
C ALA A 50 13.98 -24.99 -8.95
N LEU A 51 13.36 -23.94 -8.42
CA LEU A 51 13.98 -22.63 -8.19
C LEU A 51 14.36 -22.30 -6.73
N PRO A 52 13.64 -22.71 -5.66
CA PRO A 52 13.99 -22.32 -4.30
C PRO A 52 15.15 -23.14 -3.70
N VAL A 53 16.40 -22.78 -4.02
CA VAL A 53 17.61 -23.32 -3.36
C VAL A 53 18.42 -22.14 -2.85
N PHE A 54 18.20 -21.82 -1.58
CA PHE A 54 18.85 -20.73 -0.86
C PHE A 54 19.95 -21.28 0.05
N LYS A 55 20.99 -20.49 0.30
CA LYS A 55 22.07 -20.89 1.21
C LYS A 55 21.63 -20.72 2.66
N THR A 56 21.85 -21.73 3.49
CA THR A 56 21.50 -21.70 4.92
C THR A 56 22.46 -20.87 5.78
N GLU A 57 23.63 -20.48 5.26
CA GLU A 57 24.66 -19.77 6.02
C GLU A 57 24.77 -18.29 5.61
N GLY A 58 24.84 -17.43 6.63
CA GLY A 58 24.87 -15.98 6.50
C GLY A 58 25.93 -15.50 5.51
N GLY A 59 25.45 -14.91 4.41
CA GLY A 59 26.27 -14.34 3.36
C GLY A 59 25.43 -13.41 2.50
N VAL A 60 26.12 -12.51 1.80
CA VAL A 60 25.50 -11.60 0.83
C VAL A 60 25.07 -12.41 -0.40
N SER A 61 23.80 -12.32 -0.78
CA SER A 61 23.20 -13.04 -1.88
C SER A 61 23.68 -12.47 -3.22
N ASN A 62 24.47 -13.23 -3.96
CA ASN A 62 24.56 -13.09 -5.43
C ASN A 62 23.75 -14.22 -6.08
N GLU A 63 22.61 -14.52 -5.49
CA GLU A 63 21.86 -15.72 -5.84
C GLU A 63 21.16 -15.50 -7.16
N HIS A 64 21.66 -16.22 -8.15
CA HIS A 64 21.03 -16.43 -9.43
C HIS A 64 20.72 -17.91 -9.55
N ARG A 65 19.54 -18.24 -10.06
CA ARG A 65 19.27 -19.60 -10.51
C ARG A 65 18.39 -19.59 -11.73
N SER A 66 18.65 -20.56 -12.59
CA SER A 66 17.80 -20.93 -13.71
C SER A 66 17.48 -22.41 -13.64
N ALA A 67 16.26 -22.78 -13.98
CA ALA A 67 15.84 -24.17 -14.08
C ALA A 67 14.77 -24.31 -15.17
N ASN A 68 14.50 -25.55 -15.56
CA ASN A 68 13.36 -25.90 -16.38
C ASN A 68 12.65 -27.15 -15.83
N ILE A 69 11.37 -27.27 -16.13
CA ILE A 69 10.53 -28.43 -15.78
C ILE A 69 9.60 -28.75 -16.95
N GLY A 70 9.40 -30.05 -17.19
CA GLY A 70 8.51 -30.57 -18.22
C GLY A 70 9.21 -30.87 -19.54
N ASP A 71 8.45 -31.45 -20.45
CA ASP A 71 8.85 -31.75 -21.82
C ASP A 71 8.00 -30.96 -22.81
N GLU A 72 8.48 -30.82 -24.05
CA GLU A 72 7.75 -30.14 -25.12
C GLU A 72 6.37 -30.80 -25.36
N PRO A 73 5.29 -30.02 -25.52
CA PRO A 73 5.24 -28.56 -25.68
C PRO A 73 5.00 -27.77 -24.37
N ASP A 74 5.05 -28.44 -23.21
CA ASP A 74 4.68 -27.88 -21.90
C ASP A 74 5.92 -27.56 -21.03
N THR A 75 7.11 -27.50 -21.62
CA THR A 75 8.33 -27.07 -20.95
C THR A 75 8.17 -25.67 -20.38
N VAL A 76 8.58 -25.47 -19.13
CA VAL A 76 8.62 -24.17 -18.46
C VAL A 76 10.06 -23.88 -18.06
N TYR A 77 10.59 -22.76 -18.55
CA TYR A 77 11.88 -22.21 -18.14
C TYR A 77 11.64 -21.11 -17.11
N GLY A 78 12.49 -21.04 -16.09
CA GLY A 78 12.44 -19.95 -15.13
C GLY A 78 13.80 -19.56 -14.62
N SER A 79 13.89 -18.31 -14.16
CA SER A 79 15.05 -17.80 -13.47
C SER A 79 14.67 -16.82 -12.36
N TYR A 80 15.47 -16.79 -11.30
CA TYR A 80 15.38 -15.79 -10.25
C TYR A 80 16.74 -15.15 -10.03
N GLN A 81 16.73 -13.86 -9.69
CA GLN A 81 17.93 -13.11 -9.33
C GLN A 81 17.60 -12.14 -8.20
N CYS A 82 18.34 -12.24 -7.09
CA CYS A 82 18.26 -11.28 -6.00
C CYS A 82 19.26 -10.14 -6.17
N ARG A 83 18.98 -9.03 -5.50
CA ARG A 83 19.90 -7.90 -5.40
C ARG A 83 21.16 -8.33 -4.64
N SER A 84 22.30 -7.93 -5.18
CA SER A 84 23.61 -8.47 -4.82
C SER A 84 24.16 -8.04 -3.45
N ASP A 85 23.45 -7.21 -2.70
CA ASP A 85 23.78 -6.72 -1.35
C ASP A 85 22.84 -7.25 -0.25
N LEU A 86 21.84 -8.08 -0.61
CA LEU A 86 20.88 -8.63 0.35
C LEU A 86 21.43 -9.83 1.10
N LYS A 87 20.83 -10.18 2.24
CA LYS A 87 21.05 -11.45 2.93
C LYS A 87 20.24 -12.57 2.27
N SER A 88 20.68 -13.81 2.41
CA SER A 88 19.98 -14.97 1.80
C SER A 88 18.52 -15.10 2.24
N ASN A 89 18.19 -14.76 3.50
CA ASN A 89 16.80 -14.76 3.96
C ASN A 89 15.95 -13.66 3.30
N GLU A 90 16.49 -12.44 3.12
CA GLU A 90 15.78 -11.35 2.43
C GLU A 90 15.55 -11.70 0.95
N CYS A 91 16.51 -12.38 0.33
CA CYS A 91 16.38 -12.93 -1.02
C CYS A 91 15.29 -14.01 -1.10
N GLN A 92 15.26 -14.94 -0.14
CA GLN A 92 14.24 -15.97 -0.04
C GLN A 92 12.84 -15.37 0.13
N ASP A 93 12.67 -14.42 1.05
CA ASP A 93 11.38 -13.76 1.29
C ASP A 93 10.83 -13.11 0.00
N CYS A 94 11.71 -12.49 -0.80
CA CYS A 94 11.37 -11.93 -2.11
C CYS A 94 10.95 -12.99 -3.12
N PHE A 95 11.70 -14.08 -3.23
CA PHE A 95 11.35 -15.17 -4.13
C PHE A 95 10.00 -15.79 -3.74
N ASP A 96 9.80 -16.09 -2.47
CA ASP A 96 8.58 -16.72 -1.96
C ASP A 96 7.35 -15.86 -2.27
N SER A 97 7.47 -14.53 -2.08
CA SER A 97 6.40 -13.58 -2.43
C SER A 97 6.12 -13.54 -3.93
N ALA A 98 7.16 -13.51 -4.77
CA ALA A 98 6.99 -13.50 -6.22
C ALA A 98 6.40 -14.82 -6.75
N ALA A 99 6.82 -15.96 -6.20
CA ALA A 99 6.29 -17.28 -6.53
C ALA A 99 4.83 -17.43 -6.08
N GLU A 100 4.48 -16.92 -4.90
CA GLU A 100 3.10 -16.85 -4.42
C GLU A 100 2.22 -16.03 -5.35
N ASP A 101 2.68 -14.84 -5.78
CA ASP A 101 1.95 -13.97 -6.69
C ASP A 101 1.60 -14.67 -8.03
N ILE A 102 2.52 -15.48 -8.56
CA ILE A 102 2.30 -16.25 -9.79
C ILE A 102 1.35 -17.43 -9.54
N THR A 103 1.62 -18.24 -8.52
CA THR A 103 0.86 -19.46 -8.23
C THR A 103 -0.58 -19.18 -7.80
N LYS A 104 -0.81 -18.06 -7.10
CA LYS A 104 -2.14 -17.58 -6.72
C LYS A 104 -2.83 -16.73 -7.79
N ILE A 105 -2.24 -16.62 -8.98
CA ILE A 105 -2.82 -15.90 -10.13
C ILE A 105 -3.07 -14.41 -9.79
N ILE A 106 -2.26 -13.84 -8.89
CA ILE A 106 -2.31 -12.41 -8.52
C ILE A 106 -1.63 -11.59 -9.61
N ARG A 107 -0.51 -12.07 -10.14
CA ARG A 107 0.27 -11.42 -11.20
C ARG A 107 0.46 -12.35 -12.39
N CYS A 108 0.42 -11.78 -13.59
CA CYS A 108 0.47 -12.50 -14.87
C CYS A 108 -0.53 -13.67 -14.96
N PRO A 109 -1.84 -13.40 -14.77
CA PRO A 109 -2.85 -14.44 -14.74
C PRO A 109 -2.85 -15.24 -16.05
N ASN A 110 -2.68 -16.56 -15.94
CA ASN A 110 -2.67 -17.52 -17.03
C ASN A 110 -1.68 -17.23 -18.18
N SER A 111 -0.71 -16.33 -18.01
CA SER A 111 0.25 -15.98 -19.08
C SER A 111 1.37 -17.00 -19.14
N LYS A 112 1.81 -17.40 -20.34
CA LYS A 112 2.94 -18.33 -20.53
C LYS A 112 4.32 -17.69 -20.34
N GLN A 113 4.40 -16.38 -20.27
CA GLN A 113 5.63 -15.66 -19.94
C GLN A 113 5.32 -14.58 -18.93
N GLY A 114 6.19 -14.43 -17.95
CA GLY A 114 6.07 -13.41 -16.92
C GLY A 114 7.43 -12.94 -16.43
N ILE A 115 7.53 -11.64 -16.19
CA ILE A 115 8.65 -11.00 -15.49
C ILE A 115 8.06 -10.18 -14.35
N LEU A 116 8.44 -10.50 -13.12
CA LEU A 116 8.03 -9.78 -11.92
C LEU A 116 9.27 -9.09 -11.35
N TRP A 117 9.21 -7.76 -11.25
CA TRP A 117 10.22 -6.93 -10.61
C TRP A 117 9.74 -6.56 -9.20
N PHE A 118 10.51 -6.98 -8.21
CA PHE A 118 10.48 -6.48 -6.84
C PHE A 118 11.70 -5.59 -6.61
N GLU A 119 11.71 -4.85 -5.50
CA GLU A 119 12.86 -4.05 -5.09
C GLU A 119 14.07 -4.92 -4.74
N GLU A 120 13.82 -6.12 -4.23
CA GLU A 120 14.81 -7.05 -3.72
C GLU A 120 15.21 -8.13 -4.76
N CYS A 121 14.33 -8.48 -5.70
CA CYS A 121 14.59 -9.54 -6.68
C CYS A 121 13.80 -9.37 -7.99
N ILE A 122 14.21 -10.13 -9.00
CA ILE A 122 13.48 -10.33 -10.25
C ILE A 122 13.22 -11.83 -10.45
N LEU A 123 11.96 -12.18 -10.77
CA LEU A 123 11.55 -13.55 -11.09
C LEU A 123 10.99 -13.60 -12.51
N ARG A 124 11.44 -14.58 -13.28
CA ARG A 124 11.09 -14.77 -14.69
C ARG A 124 10.64 -16.18 -14.94
N TYR A 125 9.61 -16.35 -15.76
CA TYR A 125 9.23 -17.65 -16.31
C TYR A 125 8.77 -17.50 -17.76
N SER A 126 8.91 -18.58 -18.53
CA SER A 126 8.65 -18.58 -19.97
C SER A 126 8.43 -19.99 -20.51
N ASN A 127 7.57 -20.13 -21.52
CA ASN A 127 7.48 -21.33 -22.36
C ASN A 127 8.59 -21.42 -23.43
N GLU A 128 9.44 -20.40 -23.51
CA GLU A 128 10.62 -20.36 -24.36
C GLU A 128 11.88 -20.24 -23.49
N SER A 129 12.99 -20.77 -23.99
CA SER A 129 14.23 -20.79 -23.23
C SER A 129 14.76 -19.40 -22.91
N LEU A 130 15.12 -19.19 -21.64
CA LEU A 130 15.65 -17.93 -21.11
C LEU A 130 17.18 -17.77 -21.34
N HIS A 131 17.69 -18.23 -22.49
CA HIS A 131 19.12 -18.11 -22.84
C HIS A 131 19.62 -16.66 -22.62
N PRO A 132 20.90 -16.46 -22.27
CA PRO A 132 21.47 -15.14 -22.00
C PRO A 132 21.58 -14.34 -23.30
N ILE A 133 20.43 -13.80 -23.73
CA ILE A 133 20.28 -12.91 -24.85
C ILE A 133 20.01 -11.54 -24.27
N LEU A 134 20.73 -10.53 -24.77
CA LEU A 134 20.47 -9.14 -24.43
C LEU A 134 19.02 -8.80 -24.75
N GLN A 135 18.21 -8.62 -23.71
CA GLN A 135 16.81 -8.23 -23.83
C GLN A 135 16.66 -6.75 -23.48
N ASP A 136 16.49 -5.95 -24.52
CA ASP A 136 16.32 -4.51 -24.40
C ASP A 136 14.90 -4.08 -24.08
N LYS A 137 13.93 -5.01 -24.13
CA LYS A 137 12.52 -4.72 -23.89
C LYS A 137 11.87 -5.85 -23.08
N PRO A 138 10.83 -5.51 -22.28
CA PRO A 138 10.34 -4.16 -22.01
C PRO A 138 11.32 -3.32 -21.17
N VAL A 139 11.15 -2.00 -21.17
CA VAL A 139 11.85 -1.09 -20.24
C VAL A 139 10.81 -0.24 -19.55
N PHE A 140 10.86 -0.18 -18.23
CA PHE A 140 10.00 0.68 -17.44
C PHE A 140 10.82 1.68 -16.64
N TYR A 141 10.34 2.92 -16.62
CA TYR A 141 10.91 4.01 -15.84
C TYR A 141 9.96 4.30 -14.68
N ILE A 142 10.45 4.24 -13.45
CA ILE A 142 9.72 4.65 -12.25
C ILE A 142 10.44 5.87 -11.72
N ILE A 143 9.79 7.03 -11.72
CA ILE A 143 10.43 8.31 -11.48
C ILE A 143 9.77 8.96 -10.27
N ASN A 144 10.58 9.59 -9.40
CA ASN A 144 10.06 10.49 -8.39
C ASN A 144 9.74 11.83 -9.05
N GLU A 145 8.47 12.24 -9.02
CA GLU A 145 8.03 13.44 -9.74
C GLU A 145 8.64 14.75 -9.22
N THR A 146 9.19 14.72 -8.00
CA THR A 146 9.88 15.87 -7.41
C THR A 146 11.17 16.16 -8.16
N THR A 147 11.37 17.44 -8.49
CA THR A 147 12.58 17.93 -9.14
C THR A 147 13.51 18.62 -8.14
N ILE A 148 14.80 18.56 -8.43
CA ILE A 148 15.79 19.33 -7.71
C ILE A 148 15.62 20.83 -8.00
N SER A 149 16.01 21.68 -7.04
CA SER A 149 16.05 23.13 -7.25
C SER A 149 16.85 23.49 -8.50
N SER A 150 16.32 24.41 -9.31
CA SER A 150 16.94 24.86 -10.57
C SER A 150 18.38 25.33 -10.38
N THR A 151 18.69 25.95 -9.24
CA THR A 151 20.04 26.41 -8.87
C THR A 151 21.09 25.29 -8.77
N ASN A 152 20.68 24.06 -8.45
CA ASN A 152 21.58 22.91 -8.28
C ASN A 152 21.41 21.86 -9.37
N GLN A 153 20.56 22.09 -10.37
CA GLN A 153 20.16 21.08 -11.34
C GLN A 153 21.30 20.62 -12.25
N ASP A 154 22.12 21.56 -12.74
CA ASP A 154 23.28 21.23 -13.59
C ASP A 154 24.35 20.47 -12.82
N ASP A 155 24.67 20.90 -11.59
CA ASP A 155 25.62 20.21 -10.71
C ASP A 155 25.14 18.80 -10.37
N PHE A 156 23.86 18.66 -10.05
CA PHE A 156 23.24 17.37 -9.78
C PHE A 156 23.30 16.43 -10.99
N ASN A 157 22.86 16.88 -12.17
CA ASN A 157 22.84 16.05 -13.37
C ASN A 157 24.26 15.61 -13.77
N LYS A 158 25.26 16.51 -13.67
CA LYS A 158 26.68 16.17 -13.91
C LYS A 158 27.19 15.15 -12.90
N THR A 159 26.86 15.33 -11.63
CA THR A 159 27.25 14.42 -10.54
C THR A 159 26.60 13.04 -10.71
N LEU A 160 25.31 12.99 -11.06
CA LEU A 160 24.60 11.74 -11.34
C LEU A 160 25.21 11.01 -12.54
N ALA A 161 25.49 11.71 -13.65
CA ALA A 161 26.13 11.10 -14.81
C ALA A 161 27.51 10.52 -14.47
N ARG A 162 28.32 11.24 -13.68
CA ARG A 162 29.61 10.75 -13.19
C ARG A 162 29.45 9.51 -12.31
N LEU A 163 28.52 9.54 -11.35
CA LEU A 163 28.22 8.39 -10.49
C LEU A 163 27.83 7.18 -11.32
N VAL A 164 26.87 7.33 -12.23
CA VAL A 164 26.35 6.23 -13.06
C VAL A 164 27.48 5.63 -13.90
N ASN A 165 28.27 6.44 -14.59
CA ASN A 165 29.39 5.94 -15.41
C ASN A 165 30.43 5.16 -14.57
N LYS A 166 30.74 5.65 -13.36
CA LYS A 166 31.58 4.94 -12.41
C LYS A 166 30.98 3.58 -12.04
N LEU A 167 29.70 3.53 -11.68
CA LEU A 167 29.02 2.29 -11.32
C LEU A 167 28.95 1.29 -12.48
N VAL A 168 28.70 1.75 -13.70
CA VAL A 168 28.74 0.89 -14.91
C VAL A 168 30.14 0.28 -15.10
N THR A 169 31.20 1.07 -14.90
CA THR A 169 32.57 0.56 -15.03
C THR A 169 32.86 -0.47 -13.95
N GLU A 170 32.54 -0.17 -12.69
CA GLU A 170 32.80 -1.06 -11.56
C GLU A 170 32.02 -2.38 -11.67
N SER A 171 30.74 -2.33 -12.07
CA SER A 171 29.92 -3.54 -12.20
C SER A 171 30.46 -4.48 -13.27
N THR A 172 30.95 -3.96 -14.40
CA THR A 172 31.45 -4.81 -15.50
C THR A 172 32.72 -5.58 -15.18
N VAL A 173 33.47 -5.12 -14.16
CA VAL A 173 34.67 -5.78 -13.61
C VAL A 173 34.32 -6.66 -12.41
N ALA A 174 33.26 -6.32 -11.67
CA ALA A 174 32.82 -7.08 -10.52
C ALA A 174 32.32 -8.48 -10.92
N LYS A 175 32.74 -9.50 -10.16
CA LYS A 175 32.33 -10.89 -10.40
C LYS A 175 30.81 -11.09 -10.39
N ASN A 176 30.09 -10.30 -9.61
CA ASN A 176 28.63 -10.34 -9.47
C ASN A 176 27.90 -9.30 -10.32
N GLN A 177 28.62 -8.56 -11.18
CA GLN A 177 28.04 -7.60 -12.11
C GLN A 177 27.10 -6.58 -11.45
N PHE A 178 27.51 -6.15 -10.26
CA PHE A 178 26.78 -5.26 -9.36
C PHE A 178 27.70 -4.18 -8.83
N ALA A 179 27.19 -2.96 -8.73
CA ALA A 179 27.91 -1.87 -8.08
C ALA A 179 26.93 -0.92 -7.39
N THR A 180 27.39 -0.35 -6.27
CA THR A 180 26.70 0.67 -5.49
C THR A 180 27.66 1.79 -5.18
N GLY A 181 27.18 3.02 -5.08
CA GLY A 181 28.04 4.14 -4.73
C GLY A 181 27.29 5.43 -4.54
N GLU A 182 27.99 6.40 -3.98
CA GLU A 182 27.45 7.71 -3.65
C GLU A 182 28.40 8.81 -4.10
N GLU A 183 27.84 9.96 -4.44
CA GLU A 183 28.58 11.16 -4.82
C GLU A 183 27.94 12.39 -4.15
N THR A 184 28.76 13.40 -3.85
CA THR A 184 28.29 14.64 -3.20
C THR A 184 28.10 15.75 -4.24
N PHE A 185 26.99 16.48 -4.13
CA PHE A 185 26.65 17.67 -4.91
C PHE A 185 26.16 18.79 -3.98
N ALA A 186 26.13 20.04 -4.45
CA ALA A 186 25.68 21.20 -3.68
C ALA A 186 26.28 21.28 -2.25
N ALA A 187 27.62 21.12 -2.17
CA ALA A 187 28.46 21.17 -0.96
C ALA A 187 28.23 20.12 0.14
N SER A 188 27.06 19.49 0.23
CA SER A 188 26.76 18.51 1.31
C SER A 188 25.70 17.46 0.99
N ARG A 189 24.95 17.59 -0.11
CA ARG A 189 23.89 16.64 -0.46
C ARG A 189 24.49 15.46 -1.20
N LYS A 190 23.96 14.27 -0.98
CA LYS A 190 24.43 13.05 -1.64
C LYS A 190 23.37 12.49 -2.58
N VAL A 191 23.85 11.90 -3.67
CA VAL A 191 23.08 11.02 -4.53
C VAL A 191 23.67 9.62 -4.40
N TYR A 192 22.80 8.63 -4.23
CA TYR A 192 23.13 7.22 -4.06
C TYR A 192 22.65 6.48 -5.30
N GLY A 193 23.46 5.56 -5.82
CA GLY A 193 23.18 4.84 -7.05
C GLY A 193 23.53 3.36 -6.93
N LEU A 194 22.81 2.55 -7.71
CA LEU A 194 22.99 1.11 -7.81
C LEU A 194 22.76 0.67 -9.26
N VAL A 195 23.61 -0.23 -9.74
CA VAL A 195 23.44 -0.93 -11.02
C VAL A 195 23.63 -2.43 -10.82
N GLN A 196 22.89 -3.24 -11.58
CA GLN A 196 23.04 -4.69 -11.58
C GLN A 196 22.71 -5.27 -12.95
N CYS A 197 23.47 -6.26 -13.42
CA CYS A 197 23.07 -7.11 -14.53
C CYS A 197 22.36 -8.36 -14.00
N THR A 198 21.27 -8.76 -14.65
CA THR A 198 20.29 -9.72 -14.12
C THR A 198 20.29 -11.07 -14.81
N LEU A 199 21.08 -11.22 -15.88
CA LEU A 199 21.21 -12.48 -16.63
C LEU A 199 22.41 -13.29 -16.11
N PRO A 200 22.27 -14.62 -16.00
CA PRO A 200 23.40 -15.49 -15.68
C PRO A 200 24.40 -15.47 -16.83
N ASP A 201 25.68 -15.49 -16.50
CA ASP A 201 26.78 -15.65 -17.46
C ASP A 201 26.76 -14.64 -18.63
N ILE A 202 26.10 -13.49 -18.46
CA ILE A 202 26.11 -12.42 -19.44
C ILE A 202 27.53 -11.88 -19.58
N SER A 203 27.97 -11.64 -20.82
CA SER A 203 29.29 -11.07 -21.07
C SER A 203 29.40 -9.68 -20.44
N SER A 204 30.59 -9.30 -19.93
CA SER A 204 30.83 -7.93 -19.44
C SER A 204 30.53 -6.88 -20.50
N SER A 205 30.70 -7.22 -21.79
CA SER A 205 30.35 -6.35 -22.93
C SER A 205 28.84 -6.11 -23.02
N ASP A 206 28.02 -7.16 -22.93
CA ASP A 206 26.57 -7.02 -23.03
C ASP A 206 25.95 -6.40 -21.77
N CYS A 207 26.50 -6.71 -20.60
CA CYS A 207 26.18 -6.02 -19.35
C CYS A 207 26.47 -4.51 -19.48
N ASN A 208 27.66 -4.15 -19.98
CA ASN A 208 28.02 -2.75 -20.22
C ASN A 208 27.08 -2.08 -21.23
N LYS A 209 26.73 -2.75 -22.33
CA LYS A 209 25.80 -2.21 -23.33
C LYS A 209 24.44 -1.91 -22.72
N CYS A 210 23.89 -2.81 -21.90
CA CYS A 210 22.61 -2.59 -21.23
C CYS A 210 22.67 -1.37 -20.30
N LEU A 211 23.65 -1.35 -19.38
CA LEU A 211 23.78 -0.29 -18.39
C LEU A 211 24.11 1.08 -19.02
N SER A 212 24.93 1.10 -20.08
CA SER A 212 25.25 2.34 -20.81
C SER A 212 24.04 2.92 -21.53
N ARG A 213 23.13 2.07 -22.04
CA ARG A 213 21.85 2.53 -22.61
C ARG A 213 20.95 3.16 -21.55
N VAL A 214 20.89 2.54 -20.37
CA VAL A 214 20.17 3.11 -19.23
C VAL A 214 20.75 4.47 -18.85
N ALA A 215 22.07 4.57 -18.73
CA ALA A 215 22.78 5.82 -18.43
C ALA A 215 22.51 6.93 -19.47
N GLY A 216 22.56 6.58 -20.76
CA GLY A 216 22.31 7.51 -21.87
C GLY A 216 20.88 8.07 -21.89
N ASN A 217 19.90 7.34 -21.36
CA ASN A 217 18.50 7.75 -21.34
C ASN A 217 18.11 8.60 -20.12
N LEU A 218 19.01 8.77 -19.13
CA LEU A 218 18.69 9.53 -17.91
C LEU A 218 18.34 11.00 -18.18
N SER A 219 18.97 11.61 -19.19
CA SER A 219 18.67 12.98 -19.61
C SER A 219 17.28 13.12 -20.24
N VAL A 220 16.70 12.04 -20.75
CA VAL A 220 15.39 12.04 -21.40
C VAL A 220 14.29 11.65 -20.41
N CYS A 221 14.49 10.59 -19.64
CA CYS A 221 13.47 10.11 -18.70
C CYS A 221 13.42 10.93 -17.40
N CYS A 222 14.57 11.38 -16.92
CA CYS A 222 14.77 11.58 -15.48
C CYS A 222 15.50 12.90 -15.19
N HIS A 223 15.49 13.84 -16.14
CA HIS A 223 16.22 15.10 -16.05
C HIS A 223 15.80 15.92 -14.82
N GLY A 224 16.75 16.20 -13.92
CA GLY A 224 16.51 16.96 -12.69
C GLY A 224 15.61 16.27 -11.66
N LYS A 225 15.21 15.01 -11.88
CA LYS A 225 14.37 14.24 -10.95
C LYS A 225 15.22 13.73 -9.79
N ILE A 226 14.68 13.77 -8.57
CA ILE A 226 15.45 13.42 -7.36
C ILE A 226 15.65 11.91 -7.16
N GLY A 227 14.93 11.09 -7.90
CA GLY A 227 15.08 9.63 -7.87
C GLY A 227 14.45 9.00 -9.10
N ALA A 228 15.07 7.92 -9.58
CA ALA A 228 14.48 7.10 -10.63
C ALA A 228 14.98 5.66 -10.57
N ARG A 229 14.16 4.76 -11.10
CA ARG A 229 14.47 3.35 -11.33
C ARG A 229 14.23 3.01 -12.79
N VAL A 230 15.11 2.18 -13.34
CA VAL A 230 14.93 1.60 -14.67
C VAL A 230 14.90 0.09 -14.53
N LEU A 231 13.75 -0.49 -14.88
CA LEU A 231 13.49 -1.92 -14.85
C LEU A 231 13.68 -2.48 -16.26
N ASN A 232 14.63 -3.39 -16.42
CA ASN A 232 14.88 -4.08 -17.68
C ASN A 232 15.21 -5.57 -17.38
N PRO A 233 14.88 -6.52 -18.28
CA PRO A 233 15.13 -7.95 -18.04
C PRO A 233 16.60 -8.36 -17.94
N THR A 234 17.51 -7.51 -18.46
CA THR A 234 18.96 -7.73 -18.55
C THR A 234 19.76 -6.91 -17.54
N CYS A 235 19.29 -5.71 -17.20
CA CYS A 235 19.93 -4.89 -16.18
C CYS A 235 18.92 -4.03 -15.41
N ASN A 236 19.27 -3.70 -14.17
CA ASN A 236 18.52 -2.81 -13.31
C ASN A 236 19.37 -1.60 -12.92
N PHE A 237 18.71 -0.48 -12.72
CA PHE A 237 19.32 0.76 -12.25
C PHE A 237 18.40 1.49 -11.28
N ARG A 238 18.99 2.10 -10.26
CA ARG A 238 18.30 2.99 -9.33
C ARG A 238 19.22 4.09 -8.84
N TYR A 239 18.68 5.29 -8.69
CA TYR A 239 19.28 6.32 -7.86
C TYR A 239 18.25 7.03 -6.99
N GLU A 240 18.68 7.53 -5.84
CA GLU A 240 17.87 8.27 -4.88
C GLU A 240 18.75 9.29 -4.12
N LEU A 241 18.14 10.23 -3.40
CA LEU A 241 18.85 11.15 -2.49
C LEU A 241 18.99 10.62 -1.05
N TYR A 242 18.58 9.38 -0.80
CA TYR A 242 18.70 8.68 0.48
C TYR A 242 19.38 7.33 0.27
N PRO A 243 20.09 6.78 1.27
CA PRO A 243 20.69 5.46 1.17
C PRO A 243 19.61 4.35 1.15
N PHE A 244 19.76 3.38 0.26
CA PHE A 244 18.82 2.25 0.07
C PHE A 244 19.50 0.87 -0.09
N TYR A 245 20.80 0.80 0.17
CA TYR A 245 21.62 -0.41 0.19
C TYR A 245 22.53 -0.38 1.43
N GLU A 246 23.01 -1.53 1.91
CA GLU A 246 23.97 -1.56 3.02
C GLU A 246 25.32 -0.99 2.55
N SER A 247 25.74 0.14 3.13
CA SER A 247 27.04 0.73 2.82
C SER A 247 28.16 -0.15 3.37
N LYS A 248 29.06 -0.62 2.49
CA LYS A 248 30.29 -1.31 2.89
C LYS A 248 31.11 -0.38 3.80
N ALA A 249 31.12 -0.65 5.11
CA ALA A 249 31.89 0.14 6.05
C ALA A 249 33.38 0.10 5.64
N MET A 250 33.98 1.26 5.38
CA MET A 250 35.41 1.38 5.07
C MET A 250 36.23 0.72 6.19
N THR A 251 37.03 -0.27 5.81
CA THR A 251 38.16 -0.77 6.60
C THR A 251 39.05 0.41 6.99
N ALA A 252 39.05 0.73 8.28
CA ALA A 252 39.84 1.81 8.85
C ALA A 252 41.34 1.49 8.74
N THR A 253 42.07 2.40 8.09
CA THR A 253 43.54 2.52 8.21
C THR A 253 43.84 3.38 9.46
N PRO A 254 44.97 3.20 10.18
CA PRO A 254 45.20 3.83 11.49
C PRO A 254 45.31 5.37 11.42
N PRO A 255 45.09 6.09 12.54
CA PRO A 255 44.80 7.52 12.52
C PRO A 255 46.06 8.35 12.35
N GLN A 256 46.04 9.30 11.40
CA GLN A 256 46.94 10.44 11.42
C GLN A 256 46.16 11.68 11.87
N SER A 257 46.67 12.26 12.95
CA SER A 257 46.07 13.31 13.76
C SER A 257 46.02 14.66 13.03
N SER A 258 44.82 15.22 12.88
CA SER A 258 44.58 16.67 12.89
C SER A 258 43.09 16.94 13.15
N LEU A 259 42.83 17.73 14.19
CA LEU A 259 41.50 18.06 14.70
C LEU A 259 40.66 18.89 13.72
N PRO A 260 39.34 18.61 13.62
CA PRO A 260 38.32 19.63 13.43
C PRO A 260 37.20 19.52 14.52
N PRO A 261 36.20 20.42 14.54
CA PRO A 261 35.60 20.95 15.76
C PRO A 261 34.64 19.98 16.45
N THR A 262 34.51 20.20 17.75
CA THR A 262 33.67 19.50 18.71
C THR A 262 32.22 19.39 18.24
N TYR A 263 31.85 18.21 17.76
CA TYR A 263 30.49 17.69 17.90
C TYR A 263 30.58 16.49 18.86
N GLU A 264 29.94 16.62 20.02
CA GLU A 264 29.83 15.54 20.98
C GLU A 264 28.99 14.39 20.40
N THR A 265 29.66 13.38 19.84
CA THR A 265 29.03 12.10 19.58
C THR A 265 29.06 11.29 20.86
N THR A 266 28.02 11.39 21.68
CA THR A 266 27.86 10.51 22.83
C THR A 266 27.70 9.08 22.30
N ARG A 267 28.75 8.25 22.40
CA ARG A 267 28.68 6.79 22.22
C ARG A 267 27.64 6.25 23.21
N ARG A 268 26.42 6.00 22.73
CA ARG A 268 25.35 5.42 23.53
C ARG A 268 25.45 3.90 23.41
N SER A 269 25.71 3.24 24.54
CA SER A 269 25.69 1.78 24.67
C SER A 269 24.36 1.21 24.16
N PRO A 270 24.30 -0.06 23.71
CA PRO A 270 23.06 -0.68 23.22
C PRO A 270 21.89 -0.57 24.21
N ALA A 271 22.16 -0.51 25.52
CA ALA A 271 21.16 -0.21 26.55
C ALA A 271 20.47 1.16 26.39
N LYS A 272 21.20 2.18 25.90
CA LYS A 272 20.68 3.54 25.69
C LYS A 272 19.82 3.67 24.43
N ILE A 273 20.04 2.84 23.40
CA ILE A 273 19.21 2.78 22.19
C ILE A 273 17.87 2.11 22.51
N VAL A 274 17.89 1.02 23.28
CA VAL A 274 16.68 0.36 23.78
C VAL A 274 15.83 1.35 24.59
N THR A 275 16.43 2.13 25.50
CA THR A 275 15.66 3.18 26.20
C THR A 275 15.18 4.30 25.28
N MET A 276 15.90 4.67 24.21
CA MET A 276 15.53 5.79 23.35
C MET A 276 14.42 5.45 22.35
N VAL A 277 14.22 4.17 22.02
CA VAL A 277 13.12 3.71 21.15
C VAL A 277 11.95 3.20 21.98
N VAL A 278 12.21 2.41 23.03
CA VAL A 278 11.14 1.78 23.83
C VAL A 278 10.39 2.82 24.67
N VAL A 279 11.07 3.82 25.24
CA VAL A 279 10.39 4.85 26.05
C VAL A 279 9.39 5.67 25.22
N PRO A 280 9.74 6.25 24.05
CA PRO A 280 8.74 6.95 23.25
C PRO A 280 7.67 6.02 22.71
N LEU A 281 7.96 4.75 22.40
CA LEU A 281 6.93 3.80 21.96
C LEU A 281 5.93 3.47 23.09
N VAL A 282 6.41 3.32 24.32
CA VAL A 282 5.55 3.10 25.49
C VAL A 282 4.73 4.36 25.79
N VAL A 283 5.34 5.54 25.69
CA VAL A 283 4.64 6.82 25.89
C VAL A 283 3.57 7.04 24.81
N THR A 284 3.85 6.75 23.54
CA THR A 284 2.85 6.87 22.47
C THR A 284 1.71 5.88 22.66
N ILE A 285 1.98 4.64 23.06
CA ILE A 285 0.95 3.65 23.38
C ILE A 285 0.11 4.11 24.58
N LEU A 286 0.72 4.63 25.64
CA LEU A 286 0.00 5.18 26.80
C LEU A 286 -0.84 6.42 26.43
N CYS A 287 -0.34 7.28 25.54
CA CYS A 287 -1.08 8.41 24.98
C CYS A 287 -2.27 7.94 24.14
N ILE A 288 -2.10 6.90 23.32
CA ILE A 288 -3.20 6.32 22.52
C ILE A 288 -4.23 5.67 23.44
N ILE A 289 -3.81 4.92 24.46
CA ILE A 289 -4.73 4.31 25.44
C ILE A 289 -5.47 5.38 26.23
N THR A 290 -4.80 6.45 26.66
CA THR A 290 -5.46 7.56 27.37
C THR A 290 -6.37 8.34 26.46
N ILE A 291 -6.00 8.63 25.21
CA ILE A 291 -6.89 9.26 24.22
C ILE A 291 -8.08 8.35 23.91
N TRP A 292 -7.87 7.04 23.77
CA TRP A 292 -8.94 6.07 23.57
C TRP A 292 -9.85 6.01 24.79
N PHE A 293 -9.30 5.96 26.00
CA PHE A 293 -10.06 5.97 27.26
C PHE A 293 -10.80 7.31 27.47
N LEU A 294 -10.20 8.43 27.08
CA LEU A 294 -10.84 9.75 27.10
C LEU A 294 -11.91 9.85 26.02
N ARG A 295 -11.70 9.29 24.81
CA ARG A 295 -12.69 9.25 23.73
C ARG A 295 -13.83 8.29 24.04
N THR A 296 -13.58 7.13 24.66
CA THR A 296 -14.62 6.21 25.14
C THR A 296 -15.32 6.79 26.35
N ARG A 297 -14.64 7.49 27.26
CA ARG A 297 -15.29 8.30 28.31
C ARG A 297 -16.11 9.45 27.73
N ARG A 298 -15.66 10.10 26.66
CA ARG A 298 -16.39 11.19 25.98
C ARG A 298 -17.60 10.63 25.23
N ALA A 299 -17.45 9.48 24.57
CA ALA A 299 -18.51 8.76 23.88
C ALA A 299 -19.56 8.25 24.88
N THR A 300 -19.16 7.56 25.95
CA THR A 300 -20.07 7.14 27.04
C THR A 300 -20.70 8.33 27.76
N ARG A 301 -20.00 9.48 27.92
CA ARG A 301 -20.61 10.74 28.39
C ARG A 301 -21.59 11.33 27.37
N LYS A 302 -21.33 11.22 26.07
CA LYS A 302 -22.21 11.67 24.98
C LYS A 302 -23.46 10.79 24.92
N THR A 303 -23.31 9.47 24.99
CA THR A 303 -24.39 8.46 25.08
C THR A 303 -25.19 8.63 26.37
N LYS A 304 -24.57 8.78 27.55
CA LYS A 304 -25.30 9.08 28.80
C LYS A 304 -26.01 10.44 28.78
N LYS A 305 -25.50 11.44 28.05
CA LYS A 305 -26.15 12.74 27.87
C LYS A 305 -27.34 12.65 26.90
N ILE A 306 -27.20 11.81 25.88
CA ILE A 306 -28.23 11.40 24.93
C ILE A 306 -29.33 10.66 25.71
N ASP A 307 -29.03 9.54 26.39
CA ASP A 307 -29.98 8.78 27.23
C ASP A 307 -30.69 9.65 28.26
N LYS A 308 -30.00 10.59 28.93
CA LYS A 308 -30.65 11.55 29.83
C LYS A 308 -31.64 12.49 29.13
N ILE A 309 -31.40 12.88 27.88
CA ILE A 309 -32.37 13.66 27.08
C ILE A 309 -33.60 12.80 26.75
N TYR A 310 -33.40 11.50 26.45
CA TYR A 310 -34.48 10.52 26.18
C TYR A 310 -35.32 10.20 27.42
N GLU A 311 -34.71 10.03 28.61
CA GLU A 311 -35.44 9.78 29.87
C GLU A 311 -36.26 11.00 30.33
N ILE A 312 -35.78 12.23 30.11
CA ILE A 312 -36.47 13.45 30.57
C ILE A 312 -37.77 13.73 29.77
N HIS A 313 -37.90 13.20 28.55
CA HIS A 313 -39.01 13.54 27.65
C HIS A 313 -40.06 12.42 27.45
N GLY A 314 -39.92 11.25 28.09
CA GLY A 314 -40.95 10.21 28.10
C GLY A 314 -41.31 9.59 26.73
N VAL A 315 -40.35 9.51 25.79
CA VAL A 315 -40.59 9.19 24.36
C VAL A 315 -40.35 7.71 24.01
N GLU A 316 -40.39 6.78 24.96
CA GLU A 316 -40.28 5.34 24.63
C GLU A 316 -41.44 4.86 23.73
N SER A 317 -42.61 5.50 23.78
CA SER A 317 -43.80 5.09 23.02
C SER A 317 -43.80 5.47 21.53
N VAL A 318 -42.72 6.07 21.01
CA VAL A 318 -42.68 6.68 19.67
C VAL A 318 -41.51 6.15 18.81
N GLN A 319 -40.83 5.09 19.26
CA GLN A 319 -39.74 4.45 18.55
C GLN A 319 -40.24 3.25 17.72
N PHE A 320 -39.99 3.29 16.41
CA PHE A 320 -40.28 2.18 15.50
C PHE A 320 -39.10 1.22 15.40
N ASN A 321 -39.39 -0.07 15.24
CA ASN A 321 -38.38 -1.08 14.92
C ASN A 321 -37.94 -0.95 13.45
N PHE A 322 -36.65 -1.06 13.18
CA PHE A 322 -36.10 -0.96 11.82
C PHE A 322 -36.72 -1.96 10.85
N ASN A 323 -36.97 -3.21 11.29
CA ASN A 323 -37.57 -4.23 10.45
C ASN A 323 -39.00 -3.87 10.04
N THR A 324 -39.77 -3.24 10.92
CA THR A 324 -41.12 -2.76 10.63
C THR A 324 -41.09 -1.69 9.54
N ILE A 325 -40.19 -0.72 9.65
CA ILE A 325 -40.06 0.36 8.66
C ILE A 325 -39.49 -0.15 7.33
N ARG A 326 -38.53 -1.08 7.39
CA ARG A 326 -37.98 -1.74 6.21
C ARG A 326 -39.06 -2.52 5.45
N ALA A 327 -39.93 -3.24 6.16
CA ALA A 327 -41.06 -3.92 5.54
C ALA A 327 -42.07 -2.93 4.94
N ALA A 328 -42.46 -1.91 5.72
CA ALA A 328 -43.43 -0.89 5.30
C ALA A 328 -43.01 -0.14 4.03
N THR A 329 -41.71 0.08 3.85
CA THR A 329 -41.15 0.80 2.68
C THR A 329 -40.77 -0.13 1.52
N ASN A 330 -41.05 -1.43 1.62
CA ASN A 330 -40.57 -2.45 0.69
C ASN A 330 -39.05 -2.37 0.48
N ASN A 331 -38.32 -2.49 1.58
CA ASN A 331 -36.87 -2.39 1.67
C ASN A 331 -36.30 -1.07 1.08
N PHE A 332 -36.98 0.06 1.33
CA PHE A 332 -36.61 1.37 0.79
C PHE A 332 -36.48 1.39 -0.74
N SER A 333 -37.38 0.68 -1.43
CA SER A 333 -37.36 0.58 -2.89
C SER A 333 -37.55 1.94 -3.57
N ASN A 334 -36.85 2.16 -4.69
CA ASN A 334 -36.95 3.40 -5.47
C ASN A 334 -38.37 3.68 -6.00
N VAL A 335 -39.20 2.64 -6.18
CA VAL A 335 -40.61 2.82 -6.59
C VAL A 335 -41.44 3.57 -5.54
N ASN A 336 -41.02 3.53 -4.28
CA ASN A 336 -41.65 4.21 -3.16
C ASN A 336 -40.98 5.55 -2.84
N LYS A 337 -39.98 5.99 -3.61
CA LYS A 337 -39.24 7.22 -3.32
C LYS A 337 -40.11 8.44 -3.64
N LEU A 338 -40.37 9.26 -2.62
CA LEU A 338 -41.15 10.50 -2.73
C LEU A 338 -40.29 11.70 -3.15
N GLY A 339 -39.01 11.70 -2.79
CA GLY A 339 -38.05 12.75 -3.12
C GLY A 339 -36.71 12.54 -2.43
N GLU A 340 -35.74 13.38 -2.78
CA GLU A 340 -34.42 13.40 -2.14
C GLU A 340 -33.89 14.84 -2.14
N GLY A 341 -33.29 15.24 -1.03
CA GLY A 341 -32.59 16.51 -0.89
C GLY A 341 -31.29 16.33 -0.11
N GLY A 342 -30.65 17.43 0.31
CA GLY A 342 -29.37 17.40 1.03
C GLY A 342 -29.35 16.59 2.34
N PHE A 343 -30.53 16.26 2.86
CA PHE A 343 -30.72 15.51 4.10
C PHE A 343 -31.09 14.03 3.88
N GLY A 344 -31.01 13.57 2.62
CA GLY A 344 -31.27 12.19 2.24
C GLY A 344 -32.65 11.94 1.62
N PRO A 345 -32.89 10.70 1.20
CA PRO A 345 -34.12 10.30 0.52
C PRO A 345 -35.31 10.15 1.48
N VAL A 346 -36.51 10.41 0.94
CA VAL A 346 -37.80 10.19 1.61
C VAL A 346 -38.58 9.12 0.84
N TYR A 347 -39.09 8.13 1.56
CA TYR A 347 -39.84 7.01 1.00
C TYR A 347 -41.28 6.98 1.53
N LYS A 348 -42.23 6.57 0.69
CA LYS A 348 -43.57 6.17 1.11
C LYS A 348 -43.50 4.79 1.73
N GLY A 349 -44.25 4.57 2.81
CA GLY A 349 -44.46 3.26 3.38
C GLY A 349 -45.90 3.08 3.85
N ILE A 350 -46.29 1.83 4.05
CA ILE A 350 -47.60 1.45 4.60
C ILE A 350 -47.32 0.56 5.81
N LEU A 351 -47.76 0.99 6.99
CA LEU A 351 -47.64 0.21 8.23
C LEU A 351 -48.64 -0.94 8.25
N SER A 352 -48.48 -1.88 9.19
CA SER A 352 -49.33 -3.07 9.31
C SER A 352 -50.79 -2.78 9.65
N ASP A 353 -51.07 -1.59 10.18
CA ASP A 353 -52.39 -1.03 10.46
C ASP A 353 -52.95 -0.22 9.29
N GLU A 354 -52.36 -0.37 8.09
CA GLU A 354 -52.70 0.34 6.85
C GLU A 354 -52.42 1.86 6.88
N GLN A 355 -51.76 2.37 7.92
CA GLN A 355 -51.40 3.78 7.97
C GLN A 355 -50.29 4.10 6.95
N GLU A 356 -50.57 5.06 6.05
CA GLU A 356 -49.57 5.59 5.12
C GLU A 356 -48.60 6.55 5.82
N ILE A 357 -47.31 6.31 5.64
CA ILE A 357 -46.22 7.07 6.27
C ILE A 357 -45.20 7.56 5.24
N ALA A 358 -44.49 8.63 5.61
CA ALA A 358 -43.32 9.12 4.90
C ALA A 358 -42.08 8.92 5.78
N VAL A 359 -41.10 8.16 5.28
CA VAL A 359 -39.89 7.80 6.01
C VAL A 359 -38.70 8.54 5.42
N LYS A 360 -38.18 9.51 6.16
CA LYS A 360 -36.96 10.22 5.80
C LYS A 360 -35.76 9.46 6.37
N ARG A 361 -34.87 9.01 5.48
CA ARG A 361 -33.64 8.29 5.84
C ARG A 361 -32.47 9.25 5.80
N LEU A 362 -31.94 9.60 6.96
CA LEU A 362 -30.84 10.56 7.05
C LEU A 362 -29.52 9.93 6.59
N SER A 363 -28.62 10.76 6.08
CA SER A 363 -27.33 10.32 5.52
C SER A 363 -26.47 9.58 6.54
N ARG A 364 -25.80 8.51 6.08
CA ARG A 364 -25.02 7.57 6.90
C ARG A 364 -23.63 8.09 7.33
N TYR A 365 -23.12 9.17 6.73
CA TYR A 365 -21.70 9.52 6.79
C TYR A 365 -21.38 10.98 7.17
N SER A 366 -22.35 11.77 7.64
CA SER A 366 -22.08 13.15 8.09
C SER A 366 -22.41 13.36 9.56
N ASP A 367 -21.55 14.10 10.26
CA ASP A 367 -21.86 14.63 11.61
C ASP A 367 -23.16 15.46 11.60
N GLN A 368 -23.47 16.06 10.44
CA GLN A 368 -24.67 16.82 10.17
C GLN A 368 -25.97 15.99 10.31
N GLY A 369 -26.04 14.76 9.78
CA GLY A 369 -27.24 13.93 9.86
C GLY A 369 -27.60 13.53 11.31
N GLU A 370 -26.59 13.39 12.17
CA GLU A 370 -26.76 13.05 13.58
C GLU A 370 -27.21 14.27 14.43
N GLU A 371 -26.83 15.49 14.06
CA GLU A 371 -27.34 16.72 14.68
C GLU A 371 -28.77 17.04 14.24
N GLU A 372 -29.08 16.86 12.95
CA GLU A 372 -30.44 17.03 12.41
C GLU A 372 -31.41 16.05 13.05
N PHE A 373 -31.02 14.78 13.19
CA PHE A 373 -31.82 13.78 13.88
C PHE A 373 -32.18 14.22 15.31
N LYS A 374 -31.19 14.75 16.06
CA LYS A 374 -31.42 15.24 17.43
C LYS A 374 -32.33 16.44 17.48
N ASN A 375 -32.17 17.38 16.55
CA ASN A 375 -33.01 18.56 16.48
C ASN A 375 -34.47 18.17 16.17
N GLU A 376 -34.70 17.35 15.15
CA GLU A 376 -36.05 16.89 14.76
C GLU A 376 -36.72 16.08 15.88
N VAL A 377 -36.00 15.15 16.51
CA VAL A 377 -36.52 14.36 17.65
C VAL A 377 -36.77 15.23 18.89
N ALA A 378 -35.94 16.26 19.15
CA ALA A 378 -36.21 17.21 20.23
C ALA A 378 -37.48 18.06 19.95
N LEU A 379 -37.81 18.30 18.68
CA LEU A 379 -39.00 19.03 18.26
C LEU A 379 -40.29 18.19 18.35
N LEU A 380 -40.21 16.85 18.33
CA LEU A 380 -41.36 15.92 18.52
C LEU A 380 -42.25 16.31 19.70
N VAL A 381 -41.63 16.77 20.79
CA VAL A 381 -42.30 17.04 22.07
C VAL A 381 -42.88 18.46 22.12
N LYS A 382 -42.45 19.35 21.23
CA LYS A 382 -42.76 20.79 21.31
C LYS A 382 -43.65 21.31 20.20
N LEU A 383 -43.70 20.66 19.04
CA LEU A 383 -44.40 21.18 17.87
C LEU A 383 -45.50 20.23 17.37
N GLN A 384 -46.70 20.42 17.90
CA GLN A 384 -47.93 19.86 17.33
C GLN A 384 -48.82 21.00 16.85
N HIS A 385 -48.81 21.26 15.55
CA HIS A 385 -49.64 22.30 14.95
C HIS A 385 -50.37 21.76 13.72
N ARG A 386 -51.63 22.16 13.55
CA ARG A 386 -52.52 21.72 12.45
C ARG A 386 -51.96 21.94 11.03
N ASN A 387 -51.03 22.87 10.88
CA ASN A 387 -50.44 23.24 9.58
C ASN A 387 -48.99 22.75 9.41
N LEU A 388 -48.47 21.91 10.30
CA LEU A 388 -47.14 21.31 10.18
C LEU A 388 -47.26 19.81 9.96
N VAL A 389 -46.38 19.24 9.12
CA VAL A 389 -46.33 17.80 8.91
C VAL A 389 -45.94 17.14 10.23
N ARG A 390 -46.83 16.29 10.74
CA ARG A 390 -46.63 15.61 12.02
C ARG A 390 -45.58 14.52 11.89
N LEU A 391 -44.53 14.62 12.70
CA LEU A 391 -43.59 13.53 12.94
C LEU A 391 -44.27 12.53 13.90
N LEU A 392 -44.46 11.31 13.42
CA LEU A 392 -45.10 10.21 14.12
C LEU A 392 -44.15 9.45 15.02
N GLY A 393 -42.86 9.46 14.71
CA GLY A 393 -41.83 8.78 15.47
C GLY A 393 -40.51 8.66 14.74
N PHE A 394 -39.63 7.84 15.29
CA PHE A 394 -38.28 7.67 14.75
C PHE A 394 -37.79 6.23 14.90
N CYS A 395 -36.73 5.87 14.16
CA CYS A 395 -36.04 4.61 14.33
C CYS A 395 -34.54 4.86 14.48
N LEU A 396 -33.97 4.21 15.50
CA LEU A 396 -32.55 4.17 15.81
C LEU A 396 -32.10 2.70 15.80
N ASP A 397 -31.32 2.31 14.81
CA ASP A 397 -30.76 0.96 14.73
C ASP A 397 -29.34 1.02 14.14
N GLY A 398 -28.33 0.76 14.98
CA GLY A 398 -26.92 0.92 14.61
C GLY A 398 -26.60 2.32 14.05
N HIS A 399 -26.26 2.37 12.77
CA HIS A 399 -25.98 3.61 12.01
C HIS A 399 -27.21 4.19 11.29
N GLU A 400 -28.37 3.54 11.35
CA GLU A 400 -29.60 4.04 10.74
C GLU A 400 -30.25 5.10 11.63
N ARG A 401 -30.67 6.19 10.99
CA ARG A 401 -31.40 7.31 11.58
C ARG A 401 -32.60 7.58 10.68
N LEU A 402 -33.79 7.15 11.12
CA LEU A 402 -35.02 7.32 10.35
C LEU A 402 -36.00 8.20 11.11
N LEU A 403 -36.66 9.10 10.38
CA LEU A 403 -37.76 9.91 10.87
C LEU A 403 -39.04 9.51 10.14
N VAL A 404 -40.10 9.21 10.88
CA VAL A 404 -41.38 8.70 10.37
C VAL A 404 -42.43 9.78 10.51
N TYR A 405 -42.94 10.27 9.39
CA TYR A 405 -43.97 11.32 9.32
C TYR A 405 -45.28 10.77 8.77
N ASN A 406 -46.38 11.50 8.98
CA ASN A 406 -47.60 11.29 8.21
C ASN A 406 -47.35 11.49 6.71
N PHE A 407 -47.92 10.61 5.89
CA PHE A 407 -47.89 10.81 4.44
C PHE A 407 -48.78 12.00 4.02
N MET A 408 -48.28 12.82 3.10
CA MET A 408 -49.00 13.98 2.55
C MET A 408 -49.32 13.72 1.07
N PRO A 409 -50.60 13.50 0.70
CA PRO A 409 -50.97 13.05 -0.65
C PRO A 409 -50.76 14.12 -1.74
N ASN A 410 -50.80 15.41 -1.37
CA ASN A 410 -50.76 16.54 -2.32
C ASN A 410 -49.35 17.04 -2.66
N SER A 411 -48.31 16.23 -2.40
CA SER A 411 -46.89 16.57 -2.67
C SER A 411 -46.40 17.82 -1.91
N SER A 412 -45.21 18.33 -2.28
CA SER A 412 -44.59 19.49 -1.63
C SER A 412 -45.28 20.80 -2.04
N LEU A 413 -45.47 21.69 -1.06
CA LEU A 413 -45.94 23.06 -1.28
C LEU A 413 -45.04 23.85 -2.25
N ASP A 414 -43.76 23.49 -2.32
CA ASP A 414 -42.78 24.07 -3.26
C ASP A 414 -43.26 24.02 -4.71
N LYS A 415 -43.98 22.95 -5.12
CA LYS A 415 -44.53 22.79 -6.46
C LYS A 415 -45.75 23.67 -6.78
N LEU A 416 -46.31 24.32 -5.76
CA LEU A 416 -47.49 25.17 -5.88
C LEU A 416 -47.14 26.66 -5.73
N ILE A 417 -45.98 26.95 -5.11
CA ILE A 417 -45.50 28.32 -4.85
C ILE A 417 -44.42 28.75 -5.85
N PHE A 418 -43.70 27.80 -6.44
CA PHE A 418 -42.72 27.99 -7.52
C PHE A 418 -43.12 27.13 -8.72
#